data_AF-A0A8X6T9V1-F1
#
_entry.id   AF-A0A8X6T9V1-F1
#
_cell.length_a   1.000
_cell.length_b   1.000
_cell.length_c   1.000
_cell.angle_alpha   90.00
_cell.angle_beta   90.00
_cell.angle_gamma   90.00
#
_symmetry.space_group_name_H-M   'P 1'
#
loop_
_entity.id
_entity.type
_entity.pdbx_description
1 polymer ?
#
loop_
_entity_poly.entity_id
_entity_poly.type
_entity_poly.pdbx_seq_one_letter_code
_entity_poly.pdbx_strand_id
1 'polypeptide(L)'
;MQHQLFGGRETQNQSHNVYELLICSLDESFSLRVELFSEKKICGKVPKVSNPFVINELNRRGIILSDLAYEDCEIDLLLGANVAGLLFMASSIELESGLFLLRTRLGFVLTGKQEIFGKCNEECDTVLSVISLFVKELSVNELWNLESIGIFDPFKVK
;
A
#
# COMPACT_ATOMS: atom_id res chain seq x y z
N MET A 1 -3.83 14.90 -16.65
CA MET A 1 -4.39 13.69 -16.01
C MET A 1 -4.86 14.13 -14.63
N GLN A 2 -6.08 13.79 -14.22
CA GLN A 2 -6.63 14.22 -12.92
C GLN A 2 -6.18 13.21 -11.84
N HIS A 3 -5.41 13.67 -10.85
CA HIS A 3 -4.95 12.81 -9.75
C HIS A 3 -5.96 12.93 -8.59
N GLN A 4 -6.74 11.89 -8.35
CA GLN A 4 -7.57 11.78 -7.14
C GLN A 4 -6.86 10.86 -6.16
N LEU A 5 -6.13 11.43 -5.21
CA LEU A 5 -5.58 10.69 -4.06
C LEU A 5 -6.16 11.31 -2.78
N PHE A 6 -6.62 10.43 -1.89
CA PHE A 6 -7.38 10.61 -0.65
C PHE A 6 -7.72 12.05 -0.20
N GLY A 7 -9.02 12.33 -0.13
CA GLY A 7 -9.61 13.61 0.31
C GLY A 7 -10.49 14.29 -0.74
N GLY A 8 -10.54 13.76 -1.97
CA GLY A 8 -11.42 14.24 -3.05
C GLY A 8 -11.16 15.69 -3.48
N ARG A 9 -10.01 16.26 -3.09
CA ARG A 9 -9.64 17.62 -3.48
C ARG A 9 -9.18 17.62 -4.93
N GLU A 10 -9.93 18.35 -5.74
CA GLU A 10 -9.51 18.68 -7.09
C GLU A 10 -8.34 19.66 -7.01
N THR A 11 -7.18 19.23 -7.49
CA THR A 11 -6.03 20.10 -7.68
C THR A 11 -6.05 20.67 -9.09
N GLN A 12 -5.37 21.80 -9.28
CA GLN A 12 -5.17 22.35 -10.63
C GLN A 12 -4.38 21.36 -11.48
N ASN A 13 -4.61 21.40 -12.79
CA ASN A 13 -3.81 20.64 -13.74
C ASN A 13 -2.33 21.00 -13.59
N GLN A 14 -1.50 20.00 -13.35
CA GLN A 14 -0.06 20.13 -13.27
C GLN A 14 0.60 19.32 -14.40
N SER A 15 1.73 19.84 -14.87
CA SER A 15 2.59 19.11 -15.81
C SER A 15 3.68 18.42 -15.02
N HIS A 16 3.82 17.11 -15.25
CA HIS A 16 4.85 16.29 -14.62
C HIS A 16 5.77 15.77 -15.70
N ASN A 17 7.07 15.69 -15.41
CA ASN A 17 7.98 14.95 -16.27
C ASN A 17 7.69 13.46 -16.11
N VAL A 18 7.87 12.70 -17.19
CA VAL A 18 7.72 11.25 -17.19
C VAL A 18 9.09 10.61 -17.30
N TYR A 19 9.35 9.62 -16.46
CA TYR A 19 10.59 8.86 -16.45
C TYR A 19 10.28 7.37 -16.57
N GLU A 20 11.08 6.66 -17.37
CA GLU A 20 11.09 5.19 -17.37
C GLU A 20 12.14 4.72 -16.36
N LEU A 21 11.72 3.91 -15.38
CA LEU A 21 12.61 3.26 -14.42
C LEU A 21 12.60 1.75 -14.62
N LEU A 22 13.76 1.13 -14.42
CA LEU A 22 13.89 -0.32 -14.27
C LEU A 22 14.03 -0.66 -12.79
N ILE A 23 13.03 -1.33 -12.24
CA ILE A 23 13.03 -1.82 -10.85
C ILE A 23 13.50 -3.27 -10.86
N CYS A 24 14.49 -3.61 -10.05
CA CYS A 24 15.04 -4.96 -9.94
C CYS A 24 14.98 -5.49 -8.51
N SER A 25 14.79 -6.80 -8.35
CA SER A 25 15.05 -7.47 -7.08
C SER A 25 16.56 -7.49 -6.78
N LEU A 26 16.93 -7.55 -5.50
CA LEU A 26 18.34 -7.56 -5.08
C LEU A 26 19.12 -8.80 -5.55
N ASP A 27 18.41 -9.90 -5.82
CA ASP A 27 18.96 -11.14 -6.37
C ASP A 27 18.90 -11.17 -7.91
N GLU A 28 18.47 -10.07 -8.54
CA GLU A 28 18.31 -9.92 -9.99
C GLU A 28 17.37 -10.93 -10.66
N SER A 29 16.63 -11.72 -9.89
CA SER A 29 15.68 -12.73 -10.39
C SER A 29 14.44 -12.11 -11.04
N PHE A 30 14.14 -10.86 -10.73
CA PHE A 30 13.00 -10.13 -11.24
C PHE A 30 13.37 -8.71 -11.64
N SER A 31 12.81 -8.25 -12.76
CA SER A 31 12.86 -6.84 -13.15
C SER A 31 11.55 -6.38 -13.79
N LEU A 32 11.24 -5.10 -13.66
CA LEU A 32 10.04 -4.47 -14.20
C LEU A 32 10.36 -3.05 -14.67
N ARG A 33 10.01 -2.74 -15.92
CA ARG A 33 10.02 -1.35 -16.43
C ARG A 33 8.70 -0.68 -16.09
N VAL A 34 8.78 0.53 -15.56
CA VAL A 34 7.61 1.35 -15.22
C VAL A 34 7.82 2.79 -15.67
N GLU A 35 6.75 3.39 -16.20
CA GLU A 35 6.70 4.83 -16.45
C GLU A 35 6.10 5.54 -15.24
N LEU A 36 6.77 6.58 -14.76
CA LEU A 36 6.41 7.28 -13.53
C LEU A 36 6.48 8.78 -13.72
N PHE A 37 5.59 9.49 -13.04
CA PHE A 37 5.60 10.94 -12.99
C PHE A 37 6.56 11.43 -11.92
N SER A 38 7.35 12.46 -12.22
CA SER A 38 8.11 13.16 -11.19
C SER A 38 7.20 14.02 -10.33
N GLU A 39 7.47 14.02 -9.03
CA GLU A 39 6.80 14.88 -8.09
C GLU A 39 7.80 15.47 -7.10
N LYS A 40 7.62 16.74 -6.71
CA LYS A 40 8.52 17.38 -5.75
C LYS A 40 8.37 16.75 -4.35
N LYS A 41 7.15 16.33 -4.02
CA LYS A 41 6.82 15.64 -2.78
C LYS A 41 5.68 14.65 -3.01
N ILE A 42 5.99 13.36 -2.94
CA ILE A 42 4.99 12.30 -3.12
C ILE A 42 3.99 12.30 -1.96
N CYS A 43 4.48 12.27 -0.72
CA CYS A 43 3.63 12.26 0.48
C CYS A 43 4.34 12.89 1.68
N GLY A 44 3.62 12.99 2.80
CA GLY A 44 4.21 13.30 4.10
C GLY A 44 5.07 12.16 4.65
N LYS A 45 5.61 12.35 5.86
CA LYS A 45 6.39 11.32 6.55
C LYS A 45 5.51 10.08 6.79
N VAL A 46 5.96 8.92 6.32
CA VAL A 46 5.29 7.65 6.60
C VAL A 46 5.75 7.13 7.97
N PRO A 47 4.83 6.77 8.88
CA PRO A 47 5.20 6.24 10.18
C PRO A 47 5.91 4.88 10.03
N LYS A 48 6.96 4.69 10.82
CA LYS A 48 7.74 3.45 10.87
C LYS A 48 7.18 2.48 11.91
N VAL A 49 7.40 1.20 11.67
CA VAL A 49 7.14 0.15 12.66
C VAL A 49 8.04 0.40 13.86
N SER A 50 7.45 0.71 15.00
CA SER A 50 8.18 1.02 16.24
C SER A 50 7.97 -0.02 17.34
N ASN A 51 7.01 -0.94 17.17
CA ASN A 51 6.70 -1.96 18.18
C ASN A 51 7.86 -2.98 18.30
N PRO A 52 8.55 -3.06 19.45
CA PRO A 52 9.67 -3.96 19.64
C PRO A 52 9.30 -5.45 19.52
N PHE A 53 8.06 -5.82 19.86
CA PHE A 53 7.57 -7.18 19.72
C PHE A 53 7.55 -7.61 18.26
N VAL A 54 7.03 -6.76 17.37
CA VAL A 54 6.99 -6.99 15.92
C VAL A 54 8.40 -7.07 15.36
N ILE A 55 9.28 -6.12 15.72
CA ILE A 55 10.67 -6.09 15.24
C ILE A 55 11.41 -7.37 15.66
N ASN A 56 11.26 -7.80 16.91
CA ASN A 56 11.88 -9.03 17.40
C ASN A 56 11.31 -10.29 16.71
N GLU A 57 10.01 -10.31 16.43
CA GLU A 57 9.40 -11.39 15.66
C GLU A 57 9.99 -11.50 14.25
N LEU A 58 10.15 -10.38 13.54
CA LEU A 58 10.76 -10.35 12.21
C LEU A 58 12.24 -10.81 12.26
N ASN A 59 13.01 -10.32 13.23
CA ASN A 59 14.40 -10.71 13.42
C ASN A 59 14.56 -12.22 13.67
N ARG A 60 13.68 -12.84 14.47
CA ARG A 60 13.68 -14.30 14.70
C ARG A 60 13.47 -15.10 13.41
N ARG A 61 12.82 -14.51 12.40
CA ARG A 61 12.59 -15.10 11.08
C ARG A 61 13.65 -14.71 10.04
N GLY A 62 14.69 -13.97 10.44
CA GLY A 62 15.73 -13.47 9.55
C GLY A 62 15.26 -12.37 8.60
N ILE A 63 14.17 -11.67 8.94
CA ILE A 63 13.63 -10.56 8.15
C ILE A 63 14.05 -9.25 8.80
N ILE A 64 14.65 -8.37 8.01
CA ILE A 64 15.11 -7.05 8.44
C ILE A 64 14.29 -6.00 7.69
N LEU A 65 13.74 -5.03 8.44
CA LEU A 65 13.09 -3.87 7.86
C LEU A 65 14.15 -2.83 7.46
N SER A 66 14.30 -2.59 6.16
CA SER A 66 15.34 -1.71 5.62
C SER A 66 15.13 -0.23 5.96
N ASP A 67 13.89 0.18 6.19
CA ASP A 67 13.51 1.56 6.48
C ASP A 67 13.85 1.99 7.92
N LEU A 68 14.09 1.04 8.84
CA LEU A 68 14.48 1.35 10.23
C LEU A 68 15.85 2.02 10.36
N ALA A 69 16.74 1.83 9.38
CA ALA A 69 18.11 2.34 9.43
C ALA A 69 18.23 3.82 9.04
N TYR A 70 17.22 4.37 8.38
CA TYR A 70 17.22 5.74 7.88
C TYR A 70 16.43 6.64 8.84
N GLU A 71 16.82 7.90 9.03
CA GLU A 71 16.00 8.84 9.82
C GLU A 71 14.88 9.46 8.95
N ASP A 72 15.20 9.75 7.70
CA ASP A 72 14.25 10.25 6.72
C ASP A 72 13.31 9.12 6.28
N CYS A 73 12.02 9.46 6.17
CA CYS A 73 10.95 8.54 5.77
C CYS A 73 10.18 9.14 4.59
N GLU A 74 10.89 9.84 3.70
CA GLU A 74 10.31 10.31 2.46
C GLU A 74 10.19 9.13 1.49
N ILE A 75 9.11 9.12 0.72
CA ILE A 75 8.86 8.08 -0.27
C ILE A 75 9.47 8.56 -1.59
N ASP A 76 10.45 7.80 -2.09
CA ASP A 76 11.09 8.05 -3.38
C ASP A 76 10.25 7.56 -4.56
N LEU A 77 9.42 6.54 -4.32
CA LEU A 77 8.71 5.81 -5.37
C LEU A 77 7.30 5.43 -4.92
N LEU A 78 6.28 5.90 -5.65
CA LEU A 78 4.88 5.52 -5.46
C LEU A 78 4.38 4.72 -6.65
N LEU A 79 4.04 3.46 -6.42
CA LEU A 79 3.49 2.56 -7.45
C LEU A 79 1.98 2.44 -7.30
N GLY A 80 1.26 2.68 -8.40
CA GLY A 80 -0.18 2.51 -8.45
C GLY A 80 -0.61 1.04 -8.49
N ALA A 81 -1.91 0.81 -8.28
CA ALA A 81 -2.50 -0.53 -8.32
C ALA A 81 -2.33 -1.23 -9.68
N ASN A 82 -2.22 -0.46 -10.77
CA ASN A 82 -1.90 -0.94 -12.12
C ASN A 82 -0.53 -1.65 -12.20
N VAL A 83 0.41 -1.30 -11.32
CA VAL A 83 1.73 -1.92 -11.22
C VAL A 83 1.78 -2.92 -10.07
N ALA A 84 1.14 -2.62 -8.94
CA ALA A 84 1.21 -3.43 -7.72
C ALA A 84 0.81 -4.91 -7.94
N GLY A 85 -0.19 -5.17 -8.79
CA GLY A 85 -0.61 -6.53 -9.14
C GLY A 85 0.48 -7.39 -9.80
N LEU A 86 1.50 -6.77 -10.41
CA LEU A 86 2.64 -7.48 -11.00
C LEU A 86 3.69 -7.86 -9.95
N LEU A 87 3.68 -7.20 -8.79
CA LEU A 87 4.64 -7.41 -7.71
C LEU A 87 4.14 -8.43 -6.69
N PHE A 88 2.85 -8.47 -6.39
CA PHE A 88 2.29 -9.37 -5.39
C PHE A 88 2.41 -10.84 -5.78
N MET A 89 2.66 -11.69 -4.79
CA MET A 89 2.64 -13.15 -4.92
C MET A 89 1.47 -13.71 -4.10
N ALA A 90 1.06 -14.95 -4.41
CA ALA A 90 -0.13 -15.57 -3.82
C ALA A 90 -0.03 -15.89 -2.32
N SER A 91 1.16 -15.79 -1.72
CA SER A 91 1.41 -16.21 -0.33
C SER A 91 1.51 -15.02 0.62
N SER A 92 0.81 -15.12 1.75
CA SER A 92 1.02 -14.28 2.93
C SER A 92 1.37 -15.15 4.14
N ILE A 93 2.04 -14.53 5.13
CA ILE A 93 2.38 -15.18 6.40
C ILE A 93 1.81 -14.33 7.52
N GLU A 94 0.93 -14.91 8.34
CA GLU A 94 0.45 -14.28 9.56
C GLU A 94 1.52 -14.33 10.66
N LEU A 95 1.67 -13.22 11.36
CA LEU A 95 2.58 -13.03 12.47
C LEU A 95 1.85 -13.20 13.81
N GLU A 96 2.59 -13.55 14.86
CA GLU A 96 2.10 -13.61 16.26
C GLU A 96 1.51 -12.27 16.71
N SER A 97 1.99 -11.18 16.12
CA SER A 97 1.49 -9.82 16.31
C SER A 97 0.12 -9.53 15.65
N GLY A 98 -0.44 -10.45 14.86
CA GLY A 98 -1.65 -10.23 14.05
C GLY A 98 -1.41 -9.43 12.77
N LEU A 99 -0.16 -9.05 12.48
CA LEU A 99 0.25 -8.47 11.21
C LEU A 99 0.50 -9.56 10.16
N PHE A 100 0.61 -9.16 8.90
CA PHE A 100 0.86 -10.07 7.79
C PHE A 100 2.11 -9.65 7.03
N LEU A 101 2.91 -10.64 6.62
CA LEU A 101 3.94 -10.47 5.61
C LEU A 101 3.37 -10.87 4.25
N LEU A 102 3.24 -9.90 3.35
CA LEU A 102 2.94 -10.16 1.96
C LEU A 102 4.23 -10.43 1.21
N ARG A 103 4.28 -11.56 0.49
CA ARG A 103 5.41 -11.83 -0.40
C ARG A 103 5.23 -11.07 -1.69
N THR A 104 6.27 -10.37 -2.11
CA THR A 104 6.35 -9.73 -3.42
C THR A 104 7.57 -10.22 -4.18
N ARG A 105 7.65 -9.90 -5.47
CA ARG A 105 8.84 -10.16 -6.28
C ARG A 105 10.07 -9.32 -5.87
N LEU A 106 9.90 -8.32 -5.02
CA LEU A 106 10.97 -7.45 -4.52
C LEU A 106 11.36 -7.73 -3.06
N GLY A 107 10.70 -8.70 -2.41
CA GLY A 107 10.88 -9.00 -0.99
C GLY A 107 9.55 -9.02 -0.23
N PHE A 108 9.63 -8.99 1.09
CA PHE A 108 8.45 -8.98 1.96
C PHE A 108 7.97 -7.56 2.26
N VAL A 109 6.65 -7.38 2.28
CA VAL A 109 5.99 -6.16 2.75
C VAL A 109 5.22 -6.50 4.02
N LEU A 110 5.46 -5.76 5.10
CA LEU A 110 4.66 -5.87 6.31
C LEU A 110 3.36 -5.06 6.15
N THR A 111 2.23 -5.67 6.46
CA THR A 111 0.90 -5.05 6.37
C THR A 111 0.01 -5.47 7.53
N GLY A 112 -1.13 -4.81 7.67
CA GLY A 112 -2.10 -5.06 8.73
C GLY A 112 -2.20 -3.88 9.71
N LYS A 113 -3.13 -4.02 10.66
CA LYS A 113 -3.39 -3.00 11.66
C LYS A 113 -2.42 -3.16 12.82
N GLN A 114 -1.59 -2.16 13.05
CA GLN A 114 -0.80 -2.08 14.27
C GLN A 114 -1.61 -1.38 15.37
N GLU A 115 -1.70 -1.99 16.54
CA GLU A 115 -2.24 -1.31 17.71
C GLU A 115 -1.23 -0.28 18.21
N ILE A 116 -1.55 1.00 18.07
CA ILE A 116 -0.74 2.10 18.61
C ILE A 116 -1.14 2.29 20.07
N PHE A 117 -0.31 1.82 21.00
CA PHE A 117 -0.52 2.06 22.42
C PHE A 117 0.00 3.45 22.81
N GLY A 118 -0.90 4.43 22.77
CA GLY A 118 -0.65 5.81 23.21
C GLY A 118 -1.84 6.72 22.90
N LYS A 119 -2.12 7.71 23.77
CA LYS A 119 -3.11 8.76 23.45
C LYS A 119 -2.65 9.51 22.21
N CYS A 120 -3.24 9.16 21.09
CA CYS A 120 -3.15 9.91 19.86
C CYS A 120 -3.97 11.17 20.06
N ASN A 121 -3.33 12.33 20.24
CA ASN A 121 -4.02 13.60 20.02
C ASN A 121 -4.30 13.67 18.51
N GLU A 122 -5.47 13.20 18.08
CA GLU A 122 -6.16 13.44 16.79
C GLU A 122 -5.39 13.29 15.45
N GLU A 123 -4.12 12.86 15.40
CA GLU A 123 -3.34 12.78 14.14
C GLU A 123 -2.56 11.47 13.92
N CYS A 124 -2.84 10.40 14.68
CA CYS A 124 -2.14 9.11 14.51
C CYS A 124 -2.84 8.13 13.55
N ASP A 125 -3.76 8.62 12.70
CA ASP A 125 -4.53 7.80 11.75
C ASP A 125 -3.91 7.80 10.34
N THR A 126 -2.58 7.97 10.25
CA THR A 126 -1.86 8.22 8.99
C THR A 126 -1.44 6.98 8.21
N VAL A 127 -1.84 5.78 8.64
CA VAL A 127 -1.85 4.59 7.76
C VAL A 127 -3.29 4.15 7.57
N LEU A 128 -4.05 4.98 6.86
CA LEU A 128 -5.30 4.55 6.24
C LEU A 128 -4.97 3.36 5.33
N SER A 129 -5.29 2.14 5.79
CA SER A 129 -5.35 0.96 4.94
C SER A 129 -6.56 1.14 4.02
N VAL A 130 -6.39 1.85 2.90
CA VAL A 130 -7.51 2.12 1.99
C VAL A 130 -7.63 1.02 0.95
N ILE A 131 -8.67 0.20 1.09
CA ILE A 131 -9.27 -0.49 -0.04
C ILE A 131 -10.31 0.47 -0.61
N SER A 132 -9.95 1.23 -1.66
CA SER A 132 -10.90 2.13 -2.33
C SER A 132 -11.70 1.34 -3.35
N LEU A 133 -12.98 1.13 -3.07
CA LEU A 133 -13.96 0.80 -4.09
C LEU A 133 -14.35 2.13 -4.73
N PHE A 134 -13.97 2.37 -5.99
CA PHE A 134 -14.40 3.56 -6.71
C PHE A 134 -15.91 3.44 -6.98
N VAL A 135 -16.72 3.90 -6.03
CA VAL A 135 -18.17 3.86 -6.11
C VAL A 135 -18.66 5.29 -6.07
N LYS A 136 -19.00 5.81 -7.24
CA LYS A 136 -19.34 7.21 -7.43
C LYS A 136 -20.71 7.57 -6.86
N GLU A 137 -21.62 6.60 -6.73
CA GLU A 137 -23.06 6.89 -6.57
C GLU A 137 -23.86 5.87 -5.72
N LEU A 138 -23.24 4.99 -4.92
CA LEU A 138 -23.99 4.06 -4.07
C LEU A 138 -24.03 4.52 -2.61
N SER A 139 -25.20 4.41 -2.00
CA SER A 139 -25.39 4.53 -0.55
C SER A 139 -24.74 3.37 0.21
N VAL A 140 -24.52 3.55 1.51
CA VAL A 140 -23.96 2.50 2.38
C VAL A 140 -24.78 1.21 2.33
N ASN A 141 -26.12 1.31 2.25
CA ASN A 141 -26.99 0.14 2.12
C ASN A 141 -26.77 -0.59 0.78
N GLU A 142 -26.53 0.14 -0.30
CA GLU A 142 -26.28 -0.45 -1.62
C GLU A 142 -24.89 -1.10 -1.70
N LEU A 143 -23.90 -0.61 -0.93
CA LEU A 143 -22.59 -1.26 -0.83
C LEU A 143 -22.66 -2.66 -0.20
N TRP A 144 -23.65 -2.91 0.67
CA TRP A 144 -23.89 -4.25 1.25
C TRP A 144 -24.62 -5.20 0.30
N ASN A 145 -25.14 -4.70 -0.82
CA ASN A 145 -25.72 -5.54 -1.86
C ASN A 145 -24.62 -5.99 -2.82
N LEU A 146 -24.27 -7.28 -2.77
CA LEU A 146 -23.23 -7.87 -3.63
C LEU A 146 -23.53 -7.67 -5.12
N GLU A 147 -24.79 -7.76 -5.54
CA GLU A 147 -25.19 -7.55 -6.93
C GLU A 147 -24.97 -6.08 -7.35
N SER A 148 -25.19 -5.12 -6.43
CA SER A 148 -24.95 -3.69 -6.67
C SER A 148 -23.47 -3.31 -6.84
N ILE A 149 -22.56 -4.10 -6.27
CA ILE A 149 -21.10 -3.94 -6.45
C ILE A 149 -20.52 -4.88 -7.51
N GLY A 150 -21.39 -5.50 -8.34
CA GLY A 150 -20.98 -6.32 -9.48
C GLY A 150 -20.54 -7.75 -9.12
N ILE A 151 -20.81 -8.20 -7.91
CA ILE A 151 -20.55 -9.58 -7.46
C ILE A 151 -21.85 -10.38 -7.61
N PHE A 152 -21.94 -11.12 -8.71
CA PHE A 152 -23.07 -11.99 -9.01
C PHE A 152 -22.76 -13.44 -8.65
N ASP A 153 -23.78 -14.17 -8.22
CA ASP A 153 -23.70 -15.61 -8.06
C ASP A 153 -23.44 -16.26 -9.43
N PRO A 154 -22.36 -17.07 -9.58
CA PRO A 154 -22.03 -17.72 -10.86
C PRO A 154 -23.15 -18.62 -11.39
N PHE A 155 -24.09 -19.07 -10.56
CA PHE A 155 -25.23 -19.89 -10.98
C PHE A 155 -26.42 -19.08 -11.52
N LYS A 156 -26.38 -17.74 -11.43
CA LYS A 156 -27.44 -16.85 -11.93
C LYS A 156 -27.18 -16.28 -13.32
N VAL A 157 -26.03 -16.58 -13.95
CA VAL A 157 -25.75 -16.13 -15.32
C VAL A 157 -26.58 -16.97 -16.30
N LYS A 158 -27.66 -16.37 -16.83
CA LYS A 158 -28.44 -16.88 -17.96
C LYS A 158 -28.25 -15.99 -19.16
#